data_AF-A0A250X9T1-F1
#
_entry.id   AF-A0A250X9T1-F1
#
_cell.length_a   1.000
_cell.length_b   1.000
_cell.length_c   1.000
_cell.angle_alpha   90.00
_cell.angle_beta   90.00
_cell.angle_gamma   90.00
#
_symmetry.space_group_name_H-M   'P 1'
#
loop_
_entity.id
_entity.type
_entity.pdbx_description
1 polymer ?
#
loop_
_entity_poly.entity_id
_entity_poly.type
_entity_poly.pdbx_seq_one_letter_code
_entity_poly.pdbx_strand_id
1 'polypeptide(L)'
;MSETYEGIEDRGRFYIPCSSIRELIVEAPDAVLPIIKQHGVRLLGEFEVQDSKVFKAFGQALFITMAADDPSFDYVSAWQGKLSEMEGGVARDAAGWTSHLRVQAHLVDLPDAAARGEAGLIRHLLRKHLSGGLPVAVFALPAVHAVIKHKWAVWGRKLVLIELMTYLTWLTAFSAWSLLLTAEHHPSLTAGSTTAGDDASTSMDWHTMGLKVEQHVQEQQQQQDSPIGITAVLLLLLSSCAMAPIVYMEVCTVPAYGYAWLNVENLLDVATYTLQAAVVYGYCVERSWLVNGHYSVAVAGQLVLLWTRLQRYIRVLNPRRNMVFDNMRLAMSEVRWLVLVLAMVVTQFAFAFFSLYRNDRSKPQIFQEFTTIWHSWCSCFIFIVQMFDYRTFYQGSSMPGIATALFMVYSLLAAVLLVNLLVAAMSSAFNRRSEDTVPRLLAYRAQLCDEMESVLPNWVIGPLWHPRWLTVLTISPSSNAEISIGNLSSGVGTTKRKLMEAQQALRTRVEELEEQVIQLHDKLSMVAGLLQQAVPLSQAGKEGSGAHQSGGLNAVNTTGD
;
A
#
# COMPACT_ATOMS: atom_id res chain seq x y z
N MET A 1 43.27 28.03 -15.00
CA MET A 1 43.91 26.78 -15.43
C MET A 1 42.82 25.75 -15.59
N SER A 2 42.26 25.68 -16.79
CA SER A 2 41.19 24.77 -17.19
C SER A 2 41.81 23.69 -18.06
N GLU A 3 42.12 22.53 -17.47
CA GLU A 3 42.48 21.35 -18.24
C GLU A 3 41.20 20.82 -18.91
N THR A 4 41.10 21.11 -20.20
CA THR A 4 40.15 20.50 -21.13
C THR A 4 40.40 18.99 -21.18
N TYR A 5 39.48 18.23 -20.59
CA TYR A 5 39.36 16.77 -20.78
C TYR A 5 38.92 16.49 -22.23
N GLU A 6 39.87 16.55 -23.17
CA GLU A 6 39.74 15.97 -24.51
C GLU A 6 40.45 14.61 -24.52
N GLY A 7 39.70 13.51 -24.52
CA GLY A 7 40.32 12.20 -24.63
C GLY A 7 39.47 11.02 -24.15
N ILE A 8 38.24 10.88 -24.66
CA ILE A 8 37.57 9.58 -24.67
C ILE A 8 37.24 9.26 -26.12
N GLU A 9 38.12 8.44 -26.71
CA GLU A 9 38.06 7.98 -28.10
C GLU A 9 36.76 7.23 -28.42
N ASP A 10 36.30 7.58 -29.61
CA ASP A 10 35.06 7.27 -30.29
C ASP A 10 35.02 5.82 -30.79
N ARG A 11 34.98 4.83 -29.88
CA ARG A 11 34.70 3.44 -30.26
C ARG A 11 33.22 3.28 -30.61
N GLY A 12 32.90 3.56 -31.87
CA GLY A 12 31.78 2.97 -32.62
C GLY A 12 30.49 2.79 -31.82
N ARG A 13 30.08 3.82 -31.06
CA ARG A 13 28.75 3.82 -30.47
C ARG A 13 27.81 3.84 -31.66
N PHE A 14 27.03 2.77 -31.82
CA PHE A 14 25.81 2.82 -32.61
C PHE A 14 24.96 3.92 -31.97
N TYR A 15 25.18 5.16 -32.41
CA TYR A 15 24.22 6.22 -32.33
C TYR A 15 23.08 5.72 -33.18
N ILE A 16 22.15 5.00 -32.55
CA ILE A 16 20.80 4.91 -33.08
C ILE A 16 20.32 6.35 -32.87
N PRO A 17 20.23 7.20 -33.91
CA PRO A 17 19.58 8.49 -33.75
C PRO A 17 18.21 8.16 -33.18
N CYS A 18 17.98 8.51 -31.91
CA CYS A 18 16.80 8.07 -31.17
C CYS A 18 15.56 8.56 -31.90
N SER A 19 15.04 7.69 -32.75
CA SER A 19 13.73 7.73 -33.34
C SER A 19 12.72 7.76 -32.18
N SER A 20 11.58 8.40 -32.38
CA SER A 20 10.53 8.51 -31.35
C SER A 20 10.26 7.14 -30.73
N ILE A 21 9.82 7.05 -29.46
CA ILE A 21 9.48 5.77 -28.82
C ILE A 21 8.54 4.92 -29.69
N ARG A 22 7.63 5.59 -30.42
CA ARG A 22 6.74 4.93 -31.38
C ARG A 22 7.50 4.21 -32.49
N GLU A 23 8.52 4.85 -33.04
CA GLU A 23 9.38 4.29 -34.09
C GLU A 23 10.20 3.14 -33.51
N LEU A 24 10.76 3.29 -32.31
CA LEU A 24 11.48 2.21 -31.62
C LEU A 24 10.62 0.97 -31.38
N ILE A 25 9.34 1.15 -31.01
CA ILE A 25 8.39 0.04 -30.80
C ILE A 25 8.03 -0.64 -32.13
N VAL A 26 7.90 0.13 -33.21
CA VAL A 26 7.57 -0.40 -34.55
C VAL A 26 8.76 -1.14 -35.15
N GLU A 27 9.97 -0.61 -34.99
CA GLU A 27 11.19 -1.16 -35.59
C GLU A 27 11.69 -2.40 -34.85
N ALA A 28 11.66 -2.39 -33.50
CA ALA A 28 12.25 -3.47 -32.70
C ALA A 28 11.49 -3.75 -31.39
N PRO A 29 10.26 -4.28 -31.44
CA PRO A 29 9.37 -4.45 -30.27
C PRO A 29 9.97 -5.29 -29.13
N ASP A 30 10.83 -6.26 -29.46
CA ASP A 30 11.48 -7.13 -28.47
C ASP A 30 12.76 -6.52 -27.88
N ALA A 31 13.42 -5.61 -28.61
CA ALA A 31 14.64 -4.94 -28.18
C ALA A 31 14.38 -3.66 -27.37
N VAL A 32 13.13 -3.17 -27.31
CA VAL A 32 12.75 -1.93 -26.60
C VAL A 32 13.26 -1.93 -25.15
N LEU A 33 13.09 -3.03 -24.41
CA LEU A 33 13.49 -3.09 -23.00
C LEU A 33 15.01 -3.12 -22.81
N PRO A 34 15.79 -3.96 -23.52
CA PRO A 34 17.24 -3.84 -23.52
C PRO A 34 17.74 -2.43 -23.87
N ILE A 35 17.14 -1.80 -24.89
CA ILE A 35 17.54 -0.46 -25.35
C ILE A 35 17.24 0.59 -24.27
N ILE A 36 16.04 0.60 -23.68
CA ILE A 36 15.72 1.52 -22.57
C ILE A 36 16.63 1.28 -21.37
N LYS A 37 16.97 0.02 -21.08
CA LYS A 37 17.84 -0.33 -19.94
C LYS A 37 19.28 0.14 -20.15
N GLN A 38 19.82 0.01 -21.36
CA GLN A 38 21.22 0.33 -21.66
C GLN A 38 21.42 1.81 -22.06
N HIS A 39 20.49 2.36 -22.84
CA HIS A 39 20.62 3.66 -23.49
C HIS A 39 19.53 4.67 -23.08
N GLY A 40 18.54 4.27 -22.28
CA GLY A 40 17.44 5.16 -21.91
C GLY A 40 17.87 6.37 -21.08
N VAL A 41 19.06 6.33 -20.47
CA VAL A 41 19.64 7.44 -19.70
C VAL A 41 21.11 7.62 -20.06
N ARG A 42 21.49 8.84 -20.44
CA ARG A 42 22.85 9.26 -20.77
C ARG A 42 23.39 10.22 -19.72
N LEU A 43 24.60 10.02 -19.23
CA LEU A 43 25.27 11.00 -18.34
C LEU A 43 25.65 12.24 -19.16
N LEU A 44 25.20 13.42 -18.73
CA LEU A 44 25.61 14.71 -19.31
C LEU A 44 26.93 15.20 -18.72
N GLY A 45 27.08 15.05 -17.40
CA GLY A 45 28.32 15.36 -16.69
C GLY A 45 28.09 15.52 -15.19
N GLU A 46 29.15 15.92 -14.49
CA GLU A 46 29.17 16.11 -13.05
C GLU A 46 29.50 17.56 -12.72
N PHE A 47 28.93 18.07 -11.64
CA PHE A 47 29.26 19.39 -11.11
C PHE A 47 29.10 19.43 -9.59
N GLU A 48 29.75 20.40 -8.96
CA GLU A 48 29.75 20.57 -7.51
C GLU A 48 28.69 21.61 -7.10
N VAL A 49 27.88 21.26 -6.11
CA VAL A 49 26.82 22.11 -5.55
C VAL A 49 26.93 22.12 -4.04
N GLN A 50 26.62 23.25 -3.40
CA GLN A 50 26.52 23.32 -1.94
C GLN A 50 25.51 22.31 -1.39
N ASP A 51 25.92 21.59 -0.36
CA ASP A 51 25.15 20.56 0.31
C ASP A 51 23.77 21.01 0.80
N SER A 52 23.69 22.20 1.40
CA SER A 52 22.47 22.81 1.90
C SER A 52 21.40 22.92 0.81
N LYS A 53 21.80 23.31 -0.41
CA LYS A 53 20.92 23.42 -1.57
C LYS A 53 20.48 22.05 -2.06
N VAL A 54 21.40 21.09 -2.15
CA VAL A 54 21.10 19.73 -2.59
C VAL A 54 20.13 19.04 -1.62
N PHE A 55 20.40 19.06 -0.31
CA PHE A 55 19.53 18.42 0.68
C PHE A 55 18.14 19.05 0.76
N LYS A 56 18.04 20.38 0.66
CA LYS A 56 16.75 21.09 0.63
C LYS A 56 15.96 20.75 -0.64
N ALA A 57 16.62 20.72 -1.80
CA ALA A 57 15.98 20.42 -3.08
C ALA A 57 15.56 18.94 -3.20
N PHE A 58 16.38 18.01 -2.73
CA PHE A 58 16.08 16.58 -2.77
C PHE A 58 15.04 16.20 -1.71
N GLY A 59 15.08 16.82 -0.52
CA GLY A 59 14.20 16.47 0.59
C GLY A 59 14.32 14.99 0.94
N GLN A 60 13.26 14.21 0.71
CA GLN A 60 13.26 12.73 0.87
C GLN A 60 13.42 11.96 -0.46
N ALA A 61 13.61 12.67 -1.58
CA ALA A 61 13.70 12.09 -2.90
C ALA A 61 15.15 11.73 -3.24
N LEU A 62 15.36 10.61 -3.94
CA LEU A 62 16.69 10.16 -4.38
C LEU A 62 17.28 10.95 -5.55
N PHE A 63 16.44 11.72 -6.24
CA PHE A 63 16.80 12.48 -7.43
C PHE A 63 15.74 13.55 -7.68
N ILE A 64 16.02 14.53 -8.52
CA ILE A 64 15.05 15.52 -8.97
C ILE A 64 15.04 15.55 -10.50
N THR A 65 13.93 16.02 -11.08
CA THR A 65 13.73 16.00 -12.54
C THR A 65 13.44 17.39 -13.08
N MET A 66 13.92 17.72 -14.27
CA MET A 66 13.72 19.00 -14.95
C MET A 66 13.39 18.78 -16.42
N ALA A 67 12.41 19.52 -16.92
CA ALA A 67 12.08 19.57 -18.34
C ALA A 67 13.19 20.29 -19.12
N ALA A 68 13.51 19.80 -20.31
CA ALA A 68 14.41 20.44 -21.25
C ALA A 68 13.83 20.37 -22.66
N ASP A 69 14.00 21.45 -23.43
CA ASP A 69 13.52 21.52 -24.82
C ASP A 69 14.56 21.03 -25.82
N ASP A 70 15.85 21.20 -25.50
CA ASP A 70 17.00 20.84 -26.32
C ASP A 70 17.88 19.81 -25.57
N PRO A 71 18.37 18.74 -26.22
CA PRO A 71 19.29 17.78 -25.60
C PRO A 71 20.69 18.36 -25.31
N SER A 72 21.06 19.48 -25.93
CA SER A 72 22.39 20.12 -25.87
C SER A 72 22.45 21.40 -25.02
N PHE A 73 21.42 21.64 -24.20
CA PHE A 73 21.38 22.80 -23.31
C PHE A 73 22.48 22.79 -22.23
N ASP A 74 22.85 23.98 -21.74
CA ASP A 74 23.77 24.12 -20.60
C ASP A 74 23.10 23.63 -19.31
N TYR A 75 23.30 22.34 -19.04
CA TYR A 75 22.70 21.66 -17.90
C TYR A 75 23.20 22.20 -16.56
N VAL A 76 24.44 22.73 -16.48
CA VAL A 76 25.01 23.22 -15.23
C VAL A 76 24.27 24.48 -14.80
N SER A 77 24.19 25.47 -15.70
CA SER A 77 23.50 26.73 -15.41
C SER A 77 22.01 26.52 -15.13
N ALA A 78 21.35 25.65 -15.91
CA ALA A 78 19.93 25.36 -15.72
C ALA A 78 19.63 24.68 -14.37
N TRP A 79 20.45 23.69 -13.97
CA TRP A 79 20.28 23.05 -12.66
C TRP A 79 20.64 23.98 -11.50
N GLN A 80 21.68 24.80 -11.62
CA GLN A 80 22.03 25.79 -10.61
C GLN A 80 20.93 26.84 -10.41
N GLY A 81 20.32 27.32 -11.50
CA GLY A 81 19.16 28.21 -11.45
C GLY A 81 17.99 27.56 -10.72
N LYS A 82 17.62 26.34 -11.14
CA LYS A 82 16.51 25.58 -10.53
C LYS A 82 16.73 25.26 -9.05
N LEU A 83 17.95 24.89 -8.66
CA LEU A 83 18.29 24.63 -7.26
C LEU A 83 18.21 25.91 -6.41
N SER A 84 18.55 27.06 -7.00
CA SER A 84 18.42 28.37 -6.35
C SER A 84 16.96 28.81 -6.24
N GLU A 85 16.10 28.50 -7.22
CA GLU A 85 14.65 28.74 -7.12
C GLU A 85 13.99 27.94 -5.99
N MET A 86 14.36 26.66 -5.83
CA MET A 86 13.87 25.83 -4.72
C MET A 86 14.38 26.30 -3.34
N GLU A 87 15.43 27.11 -3.33
CA GLU A 87 15.98 27.69 -2.11
C GLU A 87 15.08 28.78 -1.53
N GLY A 88 14.11 29.32 -2.29
CA GLY A 88 13.31 30.53 -2.06
C GLY A 88 12.57 30.76 -0.72
N GLY A 89 12.82 29.97 0.32
CA GLY A 89 12.56 30.34 1.70
C GLY A 89 13.84 30.79 2.38
N VAL A 90 13.86 32.02 2.94
CA VAL A 90 14.94 32.67 3.71
C VAL A 90 15.84 31.62 4.34
N ALA A 91 16.96 31.32 3.67
CA ALA A 91 17.97 30.46 4.24
C ALA A 91 18.45 31.18 5.49
N ARG A 92 18.14 30.64 6.67
CA ARG A 92 18.90 31.02 7.85
C ARG A 92 20.31 30.55 7.55
N ASP A 93 21.20 31.50 7.31
CA ASP A 93 22.64 31.25 7.17
C ASP A 93 23.08 30.52 8.43
N ALA A 94 23.07 29.19 8.37
CA ALA A 94 23.62 28.36 9.40
C ALA A 94 25.13 28.55 9.30
N ALA A 95 25.63 29.48 10.09
CA ALA A 95 27.05 29.81 10.19
C ALA A 95 27.81 28.56 10.65
N GLY A 96 28.34 27.81 9.71
CA GLY A 96 29.25 26.72 9.99
C GLY A 96 29.15 25.59 8.97
N TRP A 97 30.15 25.53 8.09
CA TRP A 97 30.49 24.40 7.22
C TRP A 97 29.59 24.20 6.00
N THR A 98 29.89 24.89 4.89
CA THR A 98 29.35 24.56 3.57
C THR A 98 30.23 23.50 2.92
N SER A 99 29.75 22.25 2.87
CA SER A 99 30.42 21.23 2.06
C SER A 99 29.87 21.25 0.63
N HIS A 100 30.72 20.96 -0.34
CA HIS A 100 30.30 20.80 -1.73
C HIS A 100 30.05 19.31 -2.02
N LEU A 101 28.86 19.01 -2.54
CA LEU A 101 28.44 17.69 -2.99
C LEU A 101 28.57 17.60 -4.51
N ARG A 102 29.20 16.53 -5.01
CA ARG A 102 29.21 16.20 -6.44
C ARG A 102 27.89 15.59 -6.84
N VAL A 103 27.23 16.20 -7.82
CA VAL A 103 25.98 15.73 -8.40
C VAL A 103 26.19 15.37 -9.87
N GLN A 104 25.50 14.33 -10.31
CA GLN A 104 25.50 13.83 -11.67
C GLN A 104 24.21 14.26 -12.38
N ALA A 105 24.33 14.96 -13.50
CA ALA A 105 23.20 15.25 -14.38
C ALA A 105 23.10 14.17 -15.45
N HIS A 106 21.92 13.58 -15.57
CA HIS A 106 21.59 12.62 -16.61
C HIS A 106 20.49 13.17 -17.52
N LEU A 107 20.56 12.84 -18.81
CA LEU A 107 19.52 13.06 -19.79
C LEU A 107 18.78 11.75 -20.05
N VAL A 108 17.45 11.78 -20.04
CA VAL A 108 16.64 10.67 -20.57
C VAL A 108 16.70 10.76 -22.09
N ASP A 109 17.48 9.87 -22.72
CA ASP A 109 17.81 9.90 -24.16
C ASP A 109 16.69 9.30 -25.03
N LEU A 110 15.45 9.60 -24.66
CA LEU A 110 14.24 9.13 -25.32
C LEU A 110 13.35 10.36 -25.57
N PRO A 111 13.30 10.87 -26.81
CA PRO A 111 12.48 12.03 -27.12
C PRO A 111 11.01 11.69 -26.88
N ASP A 112 10.27 12.64 -26.33
CA ASP A 112 8.83 12.53 -26.07
C ASP A 112 8.48 11.39 -25.09
N ALA A 113 9.43 10.94 -24.26
CA ALA A 113 9.15 9.92 -23.24
C ALA A 113 8.04 10.33 -22.26
N ALA A 114 7.95 11.64 -21.98
CA ALA A 114 6.90 12.23 -21.16
C ALA A 114 5.65 12.67 -21.94
N ALA A 115 5.57 12.40 -23.25
CA ALA A 115 4.43 12.76 -24.07
C ALA A 115 3.16 11.99 -23.69
N ARG A 116 2.07 12.39 -24.33
CA ARG A 116 0.72 11.93 -24.03
C ARG A 116 0.30 10.70 -24.79
N GLY A 117 -0.43 9.82 -24.09
CA GLY A 117 -1.10 8.67 -24.67
C GLY A 117 -0.12 7.75 -25.40
N GLU A 118 -0.41 7.42 -26.67
CA GLU A 118 0.39 6.52 -27.50
C GLU A 118 1.77 7.09 -27.88
N ALA A 119 1.99 8.39 -27.74
CA ALA A 119 3.32 8.98 -27.97
C ALA A 119 4.25 8.76 -26.76
N GLY A 120 3.68 8.62 -25.56
CA GLY A 120 4.42 8.50 -24.32
C GLY A 120 4.90 7.08 -24.03
N LEU A 121 5.99 6.99 -23.27
CA LEU A 121 6.57 5.70 -22.87
C LEU A 121 5.65 4.90 -21.94
N ILE A 122 4.97 5.61 -21.03
CA ILE A 122 4.23 4.99 -19.91
C ILE A 122 3.07 4.12 -20.41
N ARG A 123 2.26 4.61 -21.36
CA ARG A 123 1.06 3.89 -21.83
C ARG A 123 1.38 2.55 -22.47
N HIS A 124 2.44 2.49 -23.28
CA HIS A 124 2.89 1.24 -23.91
C HIS A 124 3.37 0.24 -22.88
N LEU A 125 4.17 0.68 -21.91
CA LEU A 125 4.65 -0.18 -20.83
C LEU A 125 3.50 -0.66 -19.93
N LEU A 126 2.53 0.20 -19.62
CA LEU A 126 1.35 -0.17 -18.84
C LEU A 126 0.48 -1.19 -19.58
N ARG A 127 0.19 -1.00 -20.87
CA ARG A 127 -0.59 -1.99 -21.64
C ARG A 127 0.08 -3.36 -21.69
N LYS A 128 1.39 -3.40 -21.94
CA LYS A 128 2.15 -4.67 -21.95
C LYS A 128 2.24 -5.29 -20.55
N HIS A 129 2.26 -4.46 -19.50
CA HIS A 129 2.21 -4.94 -18.12
C HIS A 129 0.84 -5.52 -17.75
N LEU A 130 -0.24 -4.82 -18.08
CA LEU A 130 -1.62 -5.26 -17.83
C LEU A 130 -1.99 -6.52 -18.61
N SER A 131 -1.39 -6.75 -19.78
CA SER A 131 -1.51 -8.02 -20.51
C SER A 131 -0.67 -9.16 -19.93
N GLY A 132 0.08 -8.93 -18.85
CA GLY A 132 0.96 -9.91 -18.21
C GLY A 132 2.29 -10.14 -18.95
N GLY A 133 2.57 -9.39 -20.01
CA GLY A 133 3.78 -9.53 -20.82
C GLY A 133 5.03 -8.83 -20.28
N LEU A 134 4.91 -8.09 -19.16
CA LEU A 134 6.01 -7.29 -18.61
C LEU A 134 6.10 -7.37 -17.09
N PRO A 135 7.30 -7.59 -16.50
CA PRO A 135 7.46 -7.56 -15.05
C PRO A 135 7.39 -6.12 -14.50
N VAL A 136 6.88 -5.97 -13.28
CA VAL A 136 6.75 -4.66 -12.60
C VAL A 136 8.10 -3.94 -12.44
N ALA A 137 9.20 -4.69 -12.40
CA ALA A 137 10.56 -4.15 -12.29
C ALA A 137 10.92 -3.16 -13.42
N VAL A 138 10.25 -3.23 -14.57
CA VAL A 138 10.48 -2.29 -15.68
C VAL A 138 10.14 -0.84 -15.32
N PHE A 139 9.17 -0.63 -14.43
CA PHE A 139 8.83 0.72 -13.95
C PHE A 139 9.91 1.32 -13.03
N ALA A 140 10.83 0.49 -12.51
CA ALA A 140 11.98 0.95 -11.76
C ALA A 140 13.21 1.26 -12.64
N LEU A 141 13.13 1.09 -13.97
CA LEU A 141 14.19 1.53 -14.87
C LEU A 141 14.40 3.05 -14.72
N PRO A 142 15.65 3.55 -14.70
CA PRO A 142 15.94 4.96 -14.42
C PRO A 142 15.16 5.94 -15.31
N ALA A 143 15.08 5.68 -16.61
CA ALA A 143 14.33 6.49 -17.57
C ALA A 143 12.83 6.53 -17.25
N VAL A 144 12.21 5.36 -17.07
CA VAL A 144 10.78 5.23 -16.80
C VAL A 144 10.43 5.89 -15.46
N HIS A 145 11.24 5.63 -14.43
CA HIS A 145 11.08 6.22 -13.11
C HIS A 145 11.21 7.76 -13.16
N ALA A 146 12.15 8.30 -13.94
CA ALA A 146 12.28 9.73 -14.14
C ALA A 146 11.01 10.35 -14.72
N VAL A 147 10.45 9.76 -15.79
CA VAL A 147 9.24 10.25 -16.43
C VAL A 147 8.04 10.23 -15.47
N ILE A 148 7.83 9.11 -14.76
CA ILE A 148 6.73 8.97 -13.79
C ILE A 148 6.87 10.03 -12.70
N LYS A 149 8.07 10.22 -12.17
CA LYS A 149 8.32 11.19 -11.11
C LYS A 149 8.10 12.62 -11.57
N HIS A 150 8.52 12.95 -12.79
CA HIS A 150 8.28 14.26 -13.37
C HIS A 150 6.77 14.54 -13.50
N LYS A 151 6.01 13.67 -14.17
CA LYS A 151 4.55 13.81 -14.32
C LYS A 151 3.85 13.92 -12.95
N TRP A 152 4.23 13.07 -12.00
CA TRP A 152 3.68 13.08 -10.65
C TRP A 152 3.95 14.39 -9.90
N ALA A 153 5.15 14.94 -10.01
CA ALA A 153 5.57 16.14 -9.30
C ALA A 153 4.96 17.42 -9.91
N VAL A 154 4.86 17.50 -11.24
CA VAL A 154 4.35 18.69 -11.94
C VAL A 154 2.84 18.85 -11.74
N TRP A 155 2.08 17.79 -11.99
CA TRP A 155 0.61 17.87 -12.01
C TRP A 155 -0.09 16.71 -11.29
N GLY A 156 0.44 15.48 -11.33
CA GLY A 156 -0.24 14.29 -10.82
C GLY A 156 -0.71 14.43 -9.38
N ARG A 157 0.16 14.90 -8.47
CA ARG A 157 -0.20 15.11 -7.07
C ARG A 157 -1.33 16.12 -6.86
N LYS A 158 -1.38 17.19 -7.66
CA LYS A 158 -2.40 18.25 -7.53
C LYS A 158 -3.76 17.74 -7.98
N LEU A 159 -3.81 17.03 -9.10
CA LEU A 159 -5.06 16.48 -9.64
C LEU A 159 -5.66 15.42 -8.70
N VAL A 160 -4.84 14.52 -8.19
CA VAL A 160 -5.27 13.52 -7.20
C VAL A 160 -5.82 14.17 -5.94
N LEU A 161 -5.23 15.28 -5.50
CA LEU A 161 -5.73 16.02 -4.35
C LEU A 161 -7.08 16.70 -4.64
N ILE A 162 -7.25 17.27 -5.84
CA ILE A 162 -8.53 17.84 -6.28
C ILE A 162 -9.60 16.74 -6.34
N GLU A 163 -9.28 15.59 -6.93
CA GLU A 163 -10.18 14.44 -6.97
C GLU A 163 -10.58 13.97 -5.57
N LEU A 164 -9.61 13.85 -4.65
CA LEU A 164 -9.90 13.50 -3.26
C LEU A 164 -10.80 14.53 -2.58
N MET A 165 -10.59 15.83 -2.79
CA MET A 165 -11.43 16.87 -2.20
C MET A 165 -12.87 16.80 -2.72
N THR A 166 -13.05 16.56 -4.03
CA THR A 166 -14.36 16.31 -4.64
C THR A 166 -15.01 15.06 -4.05
N TYR A 167 -14.24 13.99 -3.88
CA TYR A 167 -14.70 12.76 -3.26
C TYR A 167 -15.11 12.93 -1.79
N LEU A 168 -14.30 13.66 -1.00
CA LEU A 168 -14.63 13.97 0.39
C LEU A 168 -15.92 14.79 0.49
N THR A 169 -16.11 15.73 -0.43
CA THR A 169 -17.35 16.52 -0.51
C THR A 169 -18.56 15.62 -0.77
N TRP A 170 -18.44 14.66 -1.70
CA TRP A 170 -19.47 13.65 -1.95
C TRP A 170 -19.76 12.82 -0.68
N LEU A 171 -18.72 12.25 -0.06
CA LEU A 171 -18.84 11.42 1.14
C LEU A 171 -19.50 12.18 2.30
N THR A 172 -19.07 13.41 2.59
CA THR A 172 -19.60 14.19 3.71
C THR A 172 -21.02 14.65 3.45
N ALA A 173 -21.36 15.06 2.22
CA ALA A 173 -22.72 15.46 1.86
C ALA A 173 -23.69 14.28 1.98
N PHE A 174 -23.31 13.10 1.46
CA PHE A 174 -24.12 11.90 1.58
C PHE A 174 -24.27 11.43 3.03
N SER A 175 -23.18 11.45 3.81
CA SER A 175 -23.22 11.07 5.23
C SER A 175 -24.13 12.02 6.04
N ALA A 176 -24.01 13.33 5.82
CA ALA A 176 -24.87 14.32 6.47
C ALA A 176 -26.35 14.13 6.10
N TRP A 177 -26.64 13.88 4.81
CA TRP A 177 -27.98 13.53 4.36
C TRP A 177 -28.53 12.27 5.05
N SER A 178 -27.72 11.20 5.16
CA SER A 178 -28.15 9.96 5.83
C SER A 178 -28.46 10.14 7.33
N LEU A 179 -27.72 11.02 8.01
CA LEU A 179 -27.96 11.34 9.41
C LEU A 179 -29.25 12.16 9.59
N LEU A 180 -29.52 13.11 8.69
CA LEU A 180 -30.78 13.86 8.69
C LEU A 180 -31.98 12.94 8.46
N LEU A 181 -31.88 12.00 7.52
CA LEU A 181 -32.93 11.00 7.27
C LEU A 181 -33.24 10.16 8.53
N THR A 182 -32.21 9.82 9.30
CA THR A 182 -32.37 9.07 10.56
C THR A 182 -33.03 9.93 11.64
N ALA A 183 -32.66 11.22 11.72
CA ALA A 183 -33.24 12.15 12.70
C ALA A 183 -34.75 12.38 12.47
N GLU A 184 -35.21 12.34 11.23
CA GLU A 184 -36.64 12.50 10.88
C GLU A 184 -37.54 11.35 11.36
N HIS A 185 -36.98 10.15 11.57
CA HIS A 185 -37.77 8.97 11.95
C HIS A 185 -38.04 8.85 13.47
N HIS A 186 -37.28 9.54 14.32
CA HIS A 186 -37.39 9.45 15.77
C HIS A 186 -38.33 10.43 16.53
N PRO A 187 -38.83 11.56 15.98
CA PRO A 187 -39.49 12.58 16.80
C PRO A 187 -40.90 12.20 17.29
N SER A 188 -41.53 11.16 16.73
CA SER A 188 -42.92 10.79 17.05
C SER A 188 -43.07 9.76 18.18
N LEU A 189 -42.02 9.03 18.56
CA LEU A 189 -42.10 7.96 19.57
C LEU A 189 -41.97 8.46 21.02
N THR A 190 -41.41 9.65 21.24
CA THR A 190 -41.20 10.19 22.59
C THR A 190 -42.36 11.02 23.14
N ALA A 191 -43.38 11.33 22.35
CA ALA A 191 -44.44 12.26 22.75
C ALA A 191 -45.76 11.62 23.23
N GLY A 192 -45.93 10.29 23.20
CA GLY A 192 -47.27 9.70 23.34
C GLY A 192 -47.49 8.40 24.15
N SER A 193 -46.47 7.66 24.60
CA SER A 193 -46.72 6.36 25.27
C SER A 193 -46.52 6.39 26.78
N THR A 194 -47.55 6.80 27.52
CA THR A 194 -47.72 6.41 28.94
C THR A 194 -48.89 5.44 29.19
N THR A 195 -49.66 5.05 28.18
CA THR A 195 -50.83 4.16 28.39
C THR A 195 -51.12 3.27 27.18
N ALA A 196 -50.46 2.11 27.06
CA ALA A 196 -50.93 1.04 26.18
C ALA A 196 -50.32 -0.31 26.62
N GLY A 197 -50.86 -0.86 27.70
CA GLY A 197 -50.76 -2.29 27.99
C GLY A 197 -51.91 -3.04 27.31
N ASP A 198 -51.58 -4.22 26.79
CA ASP A 198 -52.37 -5.46 26.80
C ASP A 198 -53.12 -6.03 25.58
N ASP A 199 -53.39 -5.33 24.47
CA ASP A 199 -54.19 -5.95 23.38
C ASP A 199 -53.42 -6.19 22.07
N ALA A 200 -52.56 -7.22 22.04
CA ALA A 200 -51.72 -7.58 20.88
C ALA A 200 -52.28 -8.68 19.94
N SER A 201 -53.58 -9.02 20.01
CA SER A 201 -54.16 -10.13 19.22
C SER A 201 -55.18 -9.73 18.16
N THR A 202 -55.35 -8.44 17.86
CA THR A 202 -56.38 -8.00 16.91
C THR A 202 -55.88 -8.09 15.47
N SER A 203 -56.40 -9.10 14.75
CA SER A 203 -56.37 -9.27 13.29
C SER A 203 -56.27 -7.93 12.53
N MET A 204 -55.08 -7.65 11.98
CA MET A 204 -54.75 -6.43 11.26
C MET A 204 -55.38 -6.45 9.87
N ASP A 205 -56.46 -5.69 9.70
CA ASP A 205 -57.27 -5.64 8.49
C ASP A 205 -56.56 -4.85 7.37
N TRP A 206 -56.33 -5.45 6.20
CA TRP A 206 -55.54 -4.89 5.09
C TRP A 206 -56.05 -3.52 4.60
N HIS A 207 -57.35 -3.27 4.72
CA HIS A 207 -57.95 -1.98 4.37
C HIS A 207 -57.51 -0.84 5.29
N THR A 208 -57.26 -1.12 6.58
CA THR A 208 -56.70 -0.11 7.51
C THR A 208 -55.22 0.18 7.24
N MET A 209 -54.51 -0.75 6.60
CA MET A 209 -53.11 -0.56 6.21
C MET A 209 -52.99 0.42 5.04
N GLY A 210 -53.89 0.35 4.04
CA GLY A 210 -53.94 1.29 2.91
C GLY A 210 -54.19 2.73 3.33
N LEU A 211 -55.17 2.96 4.22
CA LEU A 211 -55.49 4.30 4.73
C LEU A 211 -54.36 4.90 5.58
N LYS A 212 -53.65 4.07 6.38
CA LYS A 212 -52.47 4.51 7.13
C LYS A 212 -51.31 4.90 6.21
N VAL A 213 -51.13 4.18 5.09
CA VAL A 213 -50.11 4.53 4.10
C VAL A 213 -50.42 5.89 3.47
N GLU A 214 -51.66 6.16 3.08
CA GLU A 214 -52.04 7.46 2.50
C GLU A 214 -51.87 8.62 3.48
N GLN A 215 -52.26 8.45 4.75
CA GLN A 215 -52.02 9.47 5.78
C GLN A 215 -50.53 9.74 6.01
N HIS A 216 -49.71 8.69 6.10
CA HIS A 216 -48.27 8.86 6.21
C HIS A 216 -47.67 9.56 4.99
N VAL A 217 -48.16 9.29 3.78
CA VAL A 217 -47.71 9.99 2.57
C VAL A 217 -48.04 11.48 2.64
N GLN A 218 -49.22 11.87 3.12
CA GLN A 218 -49.59 13.30 3.28
C GLN A 218 -48.78 14.01 4.37
N GLU A 219 -48.60 13.40 5.53
CA GLU A 219 -47.76 13.96 6.62
C GLU A 219 -46.32 14.15 6.14
N GLN A 220 -45.80 13.18 5.40
CA GLN A 220 -44.47 13.26 4.80
C GLN A 220 -44.38 14.38 3.75
N GLN A 221 -45.42 14.61 2.95
CA GLN A 221 -45.48 15.72 2.00
C GLN A 221 -45.38 17.07 2.72
N GLN A 222 -46.14 17.26 3.79
CA GLN A 222 -46.14 18.50 4.58
C GLN A 222 -44.82 18.72 5.32
N GLN A 223 -44.14 17.63 5.71
CA GLN A 223 -42.83 17.70 6.33
C GLN A 223 -41.70 18.04 5.35
N GLN A 224 -41.91 17.88 4.04
CA GLN A 224 -40.92 18.24 3.02
C GLN A 224 -40.79 19.77 2.84
N ASP A 225 -41.86 20.51 3.12
CA ASP A 225 -41.83 21.98 3.18
C ASP A 225 -41.10 22.50 4.42
N SER A 226 -40.75 21.61 5.36
CA SER A 226 -39.90 21.97 6.49
C SER A 226 -38.48 22.32 6.02
N PRO A 227 -37.79 23.22 6.73
CA PRO A 227 -36.41 23.58 6.41
C PRO A 227 -35.45 22.37 6.43
N ILE A 228 -35.79 21.31 7.18
CA ILE A 228 -35.02 20.08 7.26
C ILE A 228 -35.12 19.30 5.94
N GLY A 229 -36.33 19.14 5.41
CA GLY A 229 -36.58 18.46 4.14
C GLY A 229 -35.87 19.15 2.96
N ILE A 230 -35.92 20.49 2.91
CA ILE A 230 -35.19 21.28 1.91
C ILE A 230 -33.67 21.05 2.04
N THR A 231 -33.14 21.06 3.26
CA THR A 231 -31.72 20.83 3.52
C THR A 231 -31.30 19.42 3.08
N ALA A 232 -32.13 18.40 3.32
CA ALA A 232 -31.87 17.04 2.88
C ALA A 232 -31.82 16.94 1.35
N VAL A 233 -32.77 17.56 0.63
CA VAL A 233 -32.75 17.61 -0.84
C VAL A 233 -31.48 18.30 -1.35
N LEU A 234 -31.09 19.43 -0.76
CA LEU A 234 -29.88 20.15 -1.15
C LEU A 234 -28.61 19.33 -0.93
N LEU A 235 -28.49 18.61 0.19
CA LEU A 235 -27.34 17.74 0.45
C LEU A 235 -27.28 16.55 -0.51
N LEU A 236 -28.43 15.98 -0.87
CA LEU A 236 -28.51 14.89 -1.85
C LEU A 236 -28.15 15.36 -3.26
N LEU A 237 -28.58 16.56 -3.65
CA LEU A 237 -28.18 17.20 -4.91
C LEU A 237 -26.69 17.53 -4.90
N LEU A 238 -26.15 18.09 -3.82
CA LEU A 238 -24.73 18.37 -3.67
C LEU A 238 -23.89 17.09 -3.79
N SER A 239 -24.32 16.02 -3.11
CA SER A 239 -23.72 14.68 -3.20
C SER A 239 -23.69 14.19 -4.66
N SER A 240 -24.79 14.33 -5.38
CA SER A 240 -24.91 13.88 -6.79
C SER A 240 -24.06 14.74 -7.74
N CYS A 241 -24.02 16.05 -7.52
CA CYS A 241 -23.16 16.98 -8.27
C CYS A 241 -21.67 16.68 -8.04
N ALA A 242 -21.26 16.35 -6.80
CA ALA A 242 -19.88 15.98 -6.49
C ALA A 242 -19.49 14.61 -7.08
N MET A 243 -20.45 13.69 -7.23
CA MET A 243 -20.24 12.40 -7.90
C MET A 243 -20.03 12.55 -9.43
N ALA A 244 -20.74 13.47 -10.07
CA ALA A 244 -20.74 13.63 -11.54
C ALA A 244 -19.36 13.71 -12.21
N PRO A 245 -18.39 14.54 -11.76
CA PRO A 245 -17.07 14.58 -12.38
C PRO A 245 -16.34 13.24 -12.28
N ILE A 246 -16.49 12.51 -11.17
CA ILE A 246 -15.83 11.21 -10.96
C ILE A 246 -16.41 10.16 -11.91
N VAL A 247 -17.73 10.12 -12.06
CA VAL A 247 -18.40 9.24 -13.03
C VAL A 247 -17.95 9.55 -14.45
N TYR A 248 -17.83 10.83 -14.80
CA TYR A 248 -17.31 11.25 -16.10
C TYR A 248 -15.88 10.72 -16.33
N MET A 249 -15.00 10.83 -15.33
CA MET A 249 -13.65 10.28 -15.43
C MET A 249 -13.67 8.78 -15.73
N GLU A 250 -14.46 8.01 -14.98
CA GLU A 250 -14.59 6.57 -15.18
C GLU A 250 -15.08 6.22 -16.59
N VAL A 251 -16.14 6.88 -17.06
CA VAL A 251 -16.69 6.69 -18.42
C VAL A 251 -15.64 6.99 -19.49
N CYS A 252 -14.80 8.00 -19.30
CA CYS A 252 -13.69 8.32 -20.20
C CYS A 252 -12.55 7.29 -20.16
N THR A 253 -12.32 6.62 -19.02
CA THR A 253 -11.29 5.56 -18.93
C THR A 253 -11.71 4.24 -19.55
N VAL A 254 -13.01 3.91 -19.58
CA VAL A 254 -13.54 2.67 -20.19
C VAL A 254 -13.00 2.43 -21.61
N PRO A 255 -13.11 3.37 -22.58
CA PRO A 255 -12.60 3.17 -23.93
C PRO A 255 -11.07 3.12 -24.00
N ALA A 256 -10.36 3.74 -23.05
CA ALA A 256 -8.90 3.77 -23.05
C ALA A 256 -8.28 2.42 -22.67
N TYR A 257 -8.92 1.70 -21.75
CA TYR A 257 -8.46 0.42 -21.19
C TYR A 257 -9.19 -0.82 -21.74
N GLY A 258 -10.39 -0.66 -22.31
CA GLY A 258 -11.17 -1.78 -22.85
C GLY A 258 -11.52 -2.81 -21.79
N TYR A 259 -11.37 -4.11 -22.09
CA TYR A 259 -11.68 -5.20 -21.15
C TYR A 259 -10.82 -5.19 -19.87
N ALA A 260 -9.61 -4.63 -19.92
CA ALA A 260 -8.75 -4.51 -18.75
C ALA A 260 -9.33 -3.56 -17.68
N TRP A 261 -10.34 -2.75 -18.05
CA TRP A 261 -11.09 -1.91 -17.12
C TRP A 261 -12.01 -2.71 -16.19
N LEU A 262 -12.38 -3.96 -16.50
CA LEU A 262 -13.27 -4.79 -15.68
C LEU A 262 -12.56 -5.40 -14.45
N ASN A 263 -12.01 -4.53 -13.60
CA ASN A 263 -11.44 -4.90 -12.32
C ASN A 263 -12.49 -4.82 -11.21
N VAL A 264 -12.30 -5.62 -10.14
CA VAL A 264 -13.19 -5.63 -8.95
C VAL A 264 -13.36 -4.22 -8.36
N GLU A 265 -12.33 -3.39 -8.43
CA GLU A 265 -12.35 -2.02 -7.93
C GLU A 265 -13.29 -1.13 -8.75
N ASN A 266 -13.25 -1.24 -10.08
CA ASN A 266 -14.12 -0.49 -10.97
C ASN A 266 -15.57 -1.00 -10.90
N LEU A 267 -15.77 -2.30 -10.68
CA LEU A 267 -17.10 -2.86 -10.42
C LEU A 267 -17.70 -2.31 -9.12
N LEU A 268 -16.88 -2.18 -8.07
CA LEU A 268 -17.30 -1.56 -6.81
C LEU A 268 -17.71 -0.10 -7.03
N ASP A 269 -16.98 0.63 -7.87
CA ASP A 269 -17.30 2.02 -8.19
C ASP A 269 -18.61 2.13 -8.99
N VAL A 270 -18.82 1.28 -10.00
CA VAL A 270 -20.10 1.17 -10.72
C VAL A 270 -21.23 0.89 -9.74
N ALA A 271 -21.04 -0.06 -8.81
CA ALA A 271 -22.03 -0.34 -7.77
C ALA A 271 -22.34 0.92 -6.94
N THR A 272 -21.33 1.69 -6.54
CA THR A 272 -21.53 2.95 -5.78
C THR A 272 -22.33 3.99 -6.56
N TYR A 273 -22.11 4.11 -7.88
CA TYR A 273 -22.85 5.07 -8.71
C TYR A 273 -24.29 4.62 -8.94
N THR A 274 -24.49 3.33 -9.20
CA THR A 274 -25.84 2.77 -9.39
C THR A 274 -26.67 2.88 -8.12
N LEU A 275 -26.06 2.64 -6.96
CA LEU A 275 -26.73 2.71 -5.67
C LEU A 275 -27.00 4.18 -5.28
N GLN A 276 -26.08 5.10 -5.55
CA GLN A 276 -26.33 6.54 -5.41
C GLN A 276 -27.53 6.98 -6.28
N ALA A 277 -27.55 6.59 -7.55
CA ALA A 277 -28.63 6.93 -8.47
C ALA A 277 -29.98 6.35 -8.01
N ALA A 278 -29.98 5.10 -7.52
CA ALA A 278 -31.17 4.46 -6.97
C ALA A 278 -31.67 5.17 -5.70
N VAL A 279 -30.76 5.59 -4.80
CA VAL A 279 -31.11 6.34 -3.58
C VAL A 279 -31.70 7.70 -3.93
N VAL A 280 -31.10 8.42 -4.90
CA VAL A 280 -31.59 9.71 -5.38
C VAL A 280 -32.96 9.56 -6.04
N TYR A 281 -33.13 8.55 -6.88
CA TYR A 281 -34.40 8.24 -7.54
C TYR A 281 -35.50 7.89 -6.54
N GLY A 282 -35.22 6.98 -5.59
CA GLY A 282 -36.18 6.59 -4.54
C GLY A 282 -36.57 7.75 -3.63
N TYR A 283 -35.64 8.68 -3.34
CA TYR A 283 -35.95 9.85 -2.53
C TYR A 283 -36.75 10.91 -3.29
N CYS A 284 -36.40 11.21 -4.55
CA CYS A 284 -36.99 12.32 -5.31
C CYS A 284 -38.24 11.93 -6.11
N VAL A 285 -38.33 10.69 -6.62
CA VAL A 285 -39.38 10.26 -7.55
C VAL A 285 -40.38 9.35 -6.87
N GLU A 286 -39.90 8.27 -6.22
CA GLU A 286 -40.77 7.19 -5.74
C GLU A 286 -40.72 7.03 -4.21
N ARG A 287 -41.41 7.95 -3.53
CA ARG A 287 -41.40 8.05 -2.06
C ARG A 287 -41.91 6.79 -1.34
N SER A 288 -42.68 5.94 -2.02
CA SER A 288 -43.15 4.66 -1.47
C SER A 288 -42.00 3.73 -1.04
N TRP A 289 -40.80 3.89 -1.64
CA TRP A 289 -39.64 3.07 -1.32
C TRP A 289 -39.09 3.36 0.08
N LEU A 290 -39.30 4.56 0.63
CA LEU A 290 -38.86 4.91 1.98
C LEU A 290 -39.53 4.05 3.06
N VAL A 291 -40.73 3.56 2.80
CA VAL A 291 -41.46 2.66 3.71
C VAL A 291 -40.87 1.25 3.69
N ASN A 292 -40.21 0.87 2.59
CA ASN A 292 -39.63 -0.46 2.44
C ASN A 292 -38.26 -0.52 3.13
N GLY A 293 -38.06 -1.51 3.99
CA GLY A 293 -36.76 -1.73 4.67
C GLY A 293 -35.58 -1.92 3.71
N HIS A 294 -35.84 -2.31 2.46
CA HIS A 294 -34.81 -2.40 1.41
C HIS A 294 -34.13 -1.07 1.10
N TYR A 295 -34.84 0.06 1.22
CA TYR A 295 -34.24 1.38 1.01
C TYR A 295 -33.21 1.70 2.10
N SER A 296 -33.52 1.40 3.36
CA SER A 296 -32.57 1.54 4.47
C SER A 296 -31.33 0.68 4.27
N VAL A 297 -31.48 -0.56 3.75
CA VAL A 297 -30.36 -1.44 3.41
C VAL A 297 -29.52 -0.83 2.27
N ALA A 298 -30.15 -0.26 1.25
CA ALA A 298 -29.46 0.42 0.15
C ALA A 298 -28.65 1.63 0.63
N VAL A 299 -29.23 2.48 1.49
CA VAL A 299 -28.54 3.63 2.10
C VAL A 299 -27.36 3.18 2.95
N ALA A 300 -27.54 2.16 3.80
CA ALA A 300 -26.48 1.61 4.63
C ALA A 300 -25.35 1.00 3.78
N GLY A 301 -25.71 0.23 2.74
CA GLY A 301 -24.76 -0.32 1.78
C GLY A 301 -23.95 0.76 1.08
N GLN A 302 -24.61 1.83 0.63
CA GLN A 302 -23.94 2.97 -0.02
C GLN A 302 -22.94 3.64 0.92
N LEU A 303 -23.32 3.86 2.19
CA LEU A 303 -22.42 4.46 3.17
C LEU A 303 -21.16 3.59 3.37
N VAL A 304 -21.33 2.28 3.54
CA VAL A 304 -20.19 1.34 3.68
C VAL A 304 -19.30 1.36 2.44
N LEU A 305 -19.89 1.37 1.25
CA LEU A 305 -19.13 1.41 -0.01
C LEU A 305 -18.33 2.71 -0.17
N LEU A 306 -18.92 3.86 0.17
CA LEU A 306 -18.23 5.15 0.14
C LEU A 306 -17.07 5.20 1.15
N TRP A 307 -17.26 4.73 2.38
CA TRP A 307 -16.14 4.68 3.33
C TRP A 307 -15.04 3.70 2.89
N THR A 308 -15.41 2.58 2.28
CA THR A 308 -14.45 1.61 1.73
C THR A 308 -13.65 2.23 0.58
N ARG A 309 -14.29 2.97 -0.32
CA ARG A 309 -13.63 3.66 -1.43
C ARG A 309 -12.69 4.79 -0.96
N LEU A 310 -12.99 5.46 0.17
CA LEU A 310 -12.06 6.43 0.76
C LEU A 310 -10.68 5.82 1.06
N GLN A 311 -10.65 4.56 1.50
CA GLN A 311 -9.41 3.84 1.80
C GLN A 311 -8.51 3.71 0.56
N ARG A 312 -9.11 3.69 -0.65
CA ARG A 312 -8.36 3.68 -1.92
C ARG A 312 -7.61 4.98 -2.15
N TYR A 313 -8.24 6.13 -1.93
CA TYR A 313 -7.55 7.43 -2.07
C TYR A 313 -6.44 7.62 -1.02
N ILE A 314 -6.68 7.13 0.20
CA ILE A 314 -5.66 7.10 1.24
C ILE A 314 -4.43 6.32 0.73
N ARG A 315 -4.62 5.19 0.02
CA ARG A 315 -3.53 4.42 -0.63
C ARG A 315 -2.68 5.26 -1.58
N VAL A 316 -3.34 6.07 -2.43
CA VAL A 316 -2.66 6.91 -3.42
C VAL A 316 -1.76 7.97 -2.78
N LEU A 317 -2.26 8.63 -1.74
CA LEU A 317 -1.54 9.76 -1.12
C LEU A 317 -0.31 9.33 -0.33
N ASN A 318 -0.41 8.23 0.41
CA ASN A 318 0.66 7.74 1.28
C ASN A 318 1.03 6.30 0.95
N PRO A 319 1.61 6.06 -0.22
CA PRO A 319 1.84 4.71 -0.71
C PRO A 319 2.79 3.91 0.18
N ARG A 320 3.75 4.57 0.85
CA ARG A 320 4.67 3.90 1.79
C ARG A 320 3.96 3.36 3.03
N ARG A 321 2.96 4.08 3.56
CA ARG A 321 2.23 3.68 4.77
C ARG A 321 1.04 2.78 4.46
N ASN A 322 0.44 2.94 3.29
CA ASN A 322 -0.86 2.34 2.96
C ASN A 322 -0.76 1.11 2.06
N MET A 323 0.43 0.49 1.97
CA MET A 323 0.58 -0.84 1.40
C MET A 323 -0.19 -1.92 2.16
N VAL A 324 -0.73 -1.62 3.35
CA VAL A 324 -1.49 -2.56 4.17
C VAL A 324 -2.60 -3.25 3.41
N PHE A 325 -3.47 -2.53 2.70
CA PHE A 325 -4.59 -3.15 1.97
C PHE A 325 -4.14 -4.03 0.82
N ASP A 326 -3.13 -3.54 0.13
CA ASP A 326 -2.47 -4.25 -0.93
C ASP A 326 -1.96 -5.57 -0.35
N ASN A 327 -1.16 -5.50 0.73
CA ASN A 327 -0.62 -6.63 1.47
C ASN A 327 -1.74 -7.55 1.95
N MET A 328 -2.87 -7.02 2.42
CA MET A 328 -4.05 -7.78 2.80
C MET A 328 -4.65 -8.51 1.60
N ARG A 329 -4.74 -7.93 0.41
CA ARG A 329 -5.27 -8.63 -0.79
C ARG A 329 -4.38 -9.80 -1.19
N LEU A 330 -3.06 -9.61 -1.14
CA LEU A 330 -2.10 -10.68 -1.42
C LEU A 330 -2.11 -11.74 -0.31
N ALA A 331 -2.15 -11.32 0.95
CA ALA A 331 -2.33 -12.23 2.07
C ALA A 331 -3.66 -12.98 1.95
N MET A 332 -4.76 -12.34 1.57
CA MET A 332 -6.03 -13.00 1.28
C MET A 332 -5.89 -14.02 0.15
N SER A 333 -5.06 -13.78 -0.86
CA SER A 333 -4.80 -14.77 -1.91
C SER A 333 -3.99 -15.98 -1.44
N GLU A 334 -3.11 -15.80 -0.45
CA GLU A 334 -2.37 -16.89 0.21
C GLU A 334 -3.25 -17.63 1.24
N VAL A 335 -4.07 -16.88 1.96
CA VAL A 335 -4.99 -17.34 3.01
C VAL A 335 -6.30 -17.88 2.40
N ARG A 336 -6.57 -17.74 1.10
CA ARG A 336 -7.83 -18.19 0.49
C ARG A 336 -8.15 -19.66 0.78
N TRP A 337 -7.13 -20.51 0.78
CA TRP A 337 -7.27 -21.93 1.11
C TRP A 337 -7.52 -22.13 2.60
N LEU A 338 -6.88 -21.34 3.46
CA LEU A 338 -7.18 -21.32 4.88
C LEU A 338 -8.60 -20.85 5.17
N VAL A 339 -9.08 -19.77 4.53
CA VAL A 339 -10.47 -19.29 4.66
C VAL A 339 -11.44 -20.39 4.22
N LEU A 340 -11.13 -21.13 3.15
CA LEU A 340 -11.96 -22.24 2.70
C LEU A 340 -12.00 -23.37 3.74
N VAL A 341 -10.85 -23.74 4.31
CA VAL A 341 -10.77 -24.72 5.42
C VAL A 341 -11.55 -24.23 6.64
N LEU A 342 -11.42 -22.94 6.98
CA LEU A 342 -12.14 -22.33 8.09
C LEU A 342 -13.66 -22.35 7.85
N ALA A 343 -14.11 -21.96 6.66
CA ALA A 343 -15.52 -22.01 6.27
C ALA A 343 -16.06 -23.45 6.30
N MET A 344 -15.25 -24.43 5.90
CA MET A 344 -15.60 -25.85 5.99
C MET A 344 -15.75 -26.29 7.46
N VAL A 345 -14.82 -25.91 8.33
CA VAL A 345 -14.91 -26.18 9.79
C VAL A 345 -16.16 -25.53 10.38
N VAL A 346 -16.40 -24.23 10.14
CA VAL A 346 -17.61 -23.53 10.60
C VAL A 346 -18.85 -24.28 10.17
N THR A 347 -18.91 -24.67 8.91
CA THR A 347 -20.07 -25.34 8.34
C THR A 347 -20.29 -26.72 8.98
N GLN A 348 -19.23 -27.49 9.19
CA GLN A 348 -19.29 -28.79 9.87
C GLN A 348 -19.85 -28.66 11.28
N PHE A 349 -19.30 -27.74 12.08
CA PHE A 349 -19.74 -27.54 13.46
C PHE A 349 -21.13 -26.89 13.53
N ALA A 350 -21.49 -26.00 12.60
CA ALA A 350 -22.83 -25.44 12.49
C ALA A 350 -23.88 -26.52 12.26
N PHE A 351 -23.62 -27.48 11.36
CA PHE A 351 -24.50 -28.64 11.17
C PHE A 351 -24.54 -29.55 12.39
N ALA A 352 -23.40 -29.77 13.05
CA ALA A 352 -23.34 -30.58 14.27
C ALA A 352 -24.17 -29.96 15.41
N PHE A 353 -24.02 -28.66 15.68
CA PHE A 353 -24.82 -27.95 16.69
C PHE A 353 -26.29 -27.86 16.30
N PHE A 354 -26.61 -27.56 15.03
CA PHE A 354 -28.00 -27.53 14.55
C PHE A 354 -28.71 -28.88 14.75
N SER A 355 -27.98 -29.99 14.58
CA SER A 355 -28.48 -31.35 14.84
C SER A 355 -28.60 -31.63 16.34
N LEU A 356 -27.58 -31.27 17.14
CA LEU A 356 -27.54 -31.50 18.58
C LEU A 356 -28.70 -30.79 19.30
N TYR A 357 -29.02 -29.56 18.90
CA TYR A 357 -30.08 -28.75 19.48
C TYR A 357 -31.47 -29.01 18.89
N ARG A 358 -31.66 -30.06 18.08
CA ARG A 358 -32.96 -30.34 17.42
C ARG A 358 -34.12 -30.44 18.43
N ASN A 359 -33.90 -31.07 19.58
CA ASN A 359 -34.94 -31.28 20.59
C ASN A 359 -35.17 -30.05 21.48
N ASP A 360 -34.19 -29.15 21.57
CA ASP A 360 -34.24 -27.94 22.41
C ASP A 360 -34.87 -26.73 21.68
N ARG A 361 -35.20 -26.86 20.38
CA ARG A 361 -35.84 -25.80 19.58
C ARG A 361 -37.19 -25.34 20.11
N SER A 362 -37.86 -26.17 20.91
CA SER A 362 -39.13 -25.85 21.54
C SER A 362 -39.01 -24.83 22.68
N LYS A 363 -37.79 -24.47 23.11
CA LYS A 363 -37.51 -23.48 24.16
C LYS A 363 -36.97 -22.17 23.56
N PRO A 364 -37.83 -21.31 22.99
CA PRO A 364 -37.43 -20.11 22.24
C PRO A 364 -36.73 -19.05 23.10
N GLN A 365 -36.84 -19.11 24.43
CA GLN A 365 -36.26 -18.11 25.33
C GLN A 365 -34.74 -18.28 25.55
N ILE A 366 -34.17 -19.47 25.29
CA ILE A 366 -32.76 -19.76 25.61
C ILE A 366 -31.91 -19.96 24.35
N PHE A 367 -32.50 -20.39 23.22
CA PHE A 367 -31.74 -20.68 22.00
C PHE A 367 -32.37 -20.09 20.74
N GLN A 368 -32.32 -18.77 20.59
CA GLN A 368 -32.61 -18.16 19.28
C GLN A 368 -31.49 -18.42 18.27
N GLU A 369 -30.26 -18.60 18.75
CA GLU A 369 -29.03 -18.72 17.95
C GLU A 369 -28.96 -19.96 17.04
N PHE A 370 -29.65 -21.07 17.39
CA PHE A 370 -29.59 -22.33 16.61
C PHE A 370 -30.95 -22.76 16.04
N THR A 371 -31.90 -21.83 15.95
CA THR A 371 -33.25 -22.12 15.42
C THR A 371 -33.23 -22.44 13.93
N THR A 372 -32.45 -21.68 13.16
CA THR A 372 -32.28 -21.83 11.72
C THR A 372 -30.85 -22.23 11.40
N ILE A 373 -30.66 -22.92 10.26
CA ILE A 373 -29.33 -23.28 9.76
C ILE A 373 -28.49 -22.01 9.59
N TRP A 374 -29.11 -20.92 9.11
CA TRP A 374 -28.37 -19.68 8.88
C TRP A 374 -27.90 -19.02 10.18
N HIS A 375 -28.78 -18.95 11.19
CA HIS A 375 -28.38 -18.45 12.50
C HIS A 375 -27.30 -19.34 13.12
N SER A 376 -27.42 -20.67 13.00
CA SER A 376 -26.41 -21.61 13.51
C SER A 376 -25.03 -21.38 12.89
N TRP A 377 -24.98 -21.12 11.58
CA TRP A 377 -23.75 -20.83 10.86
C TRP A 377 -23.17 -19.46 11.26
N CYS A 378 -24.00 -18.42 11.35
CA CYS A 378 -23.59 -17.09 11.82
C CYS A 378 -23.08 -17.12 13.26
N SER A 379 -23.78 -17.81 14.16
CA SER A 379 -23.35 -18.00 15.55
C SER A 379 -22.02 -18.75 15.61
N CYS A 380 -21.84 -19.82 14.83
CA CYS A 380 -20.53 -20.50 14.75
C CYS A 380 -19.44 -19.58 14.23
N PHE A 381 -19.70 -18.77 13.19
CA PHE A 381 -18.73 -17.79 12.69
C PHE A 381 -18.37 -16.74 13.75
N ILE A 382 -19.36 -16.21 14.48
CA ILE A 382 -19.15 -15.27 15.59
C ILE A 382 -18.27 -15.93 16.68
N PHE A 383 -18.53 -17.21 17.00
CA PHE A 383 -17.73 -17.95 17.96
C PHE A 383 -16.26 -18.13 17.56
N ILE A 384 -15.91 -18.08 16.28
CA ILE A 384 -14.49 -18.10 15.88
C ILE A 384 -13.77 -16.78 16.19
N VAL A 385 -14.48 -15.66 16.11
CA VAL A 385 -13.88 -14.32 16.21
C VAL A 385 -13.84 -13.81 17.65
N GLN A 386 -14.81 -14.18 18.47
CA GLN A 386 -15.00 -13.62 19.81
C GLN A 386 -14.65 -14.60 20.95
N MET A 387 -14.22 -14.08 22.10
CA MET A 387 -14.11 -14.84 23.35
C MET A 387 -15.50 -15.30 23.83
N PHE A 388 -15.59 -16.58 24.18
CA PHE A 388 -16.82 -17.33 24.31
C PHE A 388 -17.54 -17.13 25.66
N ASP A 389 -18.89 -17.17 25.65
CA ASP A 389 -19.67 -17.41 26.88
C ASP A 389 -20.03 -18.90 26.99
N TYR A 390 -19.27 -19.62 27.81
CA TYR A 390 -19.49 -21.05 28.09
C TYR A 390 -20.89 -21.33 28.67
N ARG A 391 -21.51 -20.33 29.30
CA ARG A 391 -22.80 -20.49 29.99
C ARG A 391 -23.92 -20.88 29.03
N THR A 392 -23.89 -20.39 27.79
CA THR A 392 -24.89 -20.67 26.76
C THR A 392 -25.00 -22.18 26.46
N PHE A 393 -23.88 -22.90 26.45
CA PHE A 393 -23.86 -24.34 26.14
C PHE A 393 -24.23 -25.21 27.35
N TYR A 394 -23.83 -24.80 28.55
CA TYR A 394 -24.03 -25.58 29.77
C TYR A 394 -25.45 -25.47 30.32
N GLN A 395 -26.05 -24.28 30.30
CA GLN A 395 -27.33 -24.04 30.99
C GLN A 395 -28.56 -24.47 30.20
N GLY A 396 -28.44 -24.63 28.88
CA GLY A 396 -29.63 -24.81 28.05
C GLY A 396 -29.72 -26.12 27.26
N SER A 397 -28.63 -26.88 27.09
CA SER A 397 -28.71 -28.13 26.32
C SER A 397 -29.34 -29.25 27.14
N SER A 398 -30.18 -30.07 26.50
CA SER A 398 -30.61 -31.37 27.05
C SER A 398 -29.43 -32.32 27.32
N MET A 399 -28.30 -32.14 26.63
CA MET A 399 -27.08 -32.95 26.78
C MET A 399 -25.85 -32.05 26.96
N PRO A 400 -25.70 -31.41 28.15
CA PRO A 400 -24.68 -30.38 28.36
C PRO A 400 -23.25 -30.93 28.21
N GLY A 401 -23.01 -32.20 28.55
CA GLY A 401 -21.70 -32.83 28.42
C GLY A 401 -21.22 -32.95 26.97
N ILE A 402 -22.09 -33.39 26.06
CA ILE A 402 -21.73 -33.57 24.63
C ILE A 402 -21.57 -32.20 23.96
N ALA A 403 -22.48 -31.26 24.24
CA ALA A 403 -22.40 -29.89 23.71
C ALA A 403 -21.08 -29.22 24.14
N THR A 404 -20.73 -29.34 25.42
CA THR A 404 -19.48 -28.85 25.98
C THR A 404 -18.26 -29.49 25.32
N ALA A 405 -18.24 -30.82 25.18
CA ALA A 405 -17.10 -31.51 24.59
C ALA A 405 -16.89 -31.12 23.12
N LEU A 406 -17.98 -31.08 22.34
CA LEU A 406 -17.94 -30.66 20.93
C LEU A 406 -17.45 -29.22 20.79
N PHE A 407 -17.91 -28.34 21.69
CA PHE A 407 -17.48 -26.95 21.75
C PHE A 407 -16.00 -26.79 22.14
N MET A 408 -15.47 -27.60 23.07
CA MET A 408 -14.05 -27.59 23.42
C MET A 408 -13.16 -28.03 22.25
N VAL A 409 -13.60 -29.02 21.47
CA VAL A 409 -12.90 -29.42 20.24
C VAL A 409 -12.95 -28.30 19.21
N TYR A 410 -14.11 -27.68 19.03
CA TYR A 410 -14.29 -26.55 18.12
C TYR A 410 -13.39 -25.37 18.48
N SER A 411 -13.36 -24.96 19.75
CA SER A 411 -12.58 -23.82 20.21
C SER A 411 -11.08 -24.08 20.11
N LEU A 412 -10.61 -25.29 20.42
CA LEU A 412 -9.22 -25.68 20.22
C LEU A 412 -8.83 -25.61 18.74
N LEU A 413 -9.65 -26.18 17.86
CA LEU A 413 -9.39 -26.24 16.43
C LEU A 413 -9.46 -24.83 15.80
N ALA A 414 -10.44 -24.01 16.19
CA ALA A 414 -10.56 -22.62 15.79
C ALA A 414 -9.37 -21.79 16.28
N ALA A 415 -8.94 -21.91 17.54
CA ALA A 415 -7.82 -21.15 18.09
C ALA A 415 -6.49 -21.52 17.39
N VAL A 416 -6.24 -22.82 17.18
CA VAL A 416 -5.04 -23.29 16.48
C VAL A 416 -5.03 -22.84 15.02
N LEU A 417 -6.15 -22.97 14.30
CA LEU A 417 -6.24 -22.56 12.90
C LEU A 417 -6.20 -21.04 12.72
N LEU A 418 -6.94 -20.30 13.56
CA LEU A 418 -7.07 -18.85 13.43
C LEU A 418 -5.81 -18.13 13.87
N VAL A 419 -5.24 -18.44 15.04
CA VAL A 419 -4.11 -17.64 15.55
C VAL A 419 -2.80 -18.08 14.91
N ASN A 420 -2.48 -19.38 14.92
CA ASN A 420 -1.15 -19.81 14.50
C ASN A 420 -0.96 -19.76 12.98
N LEU A 421 -1.97 -20.20 12.22
CA LEU A 421 -1.84 -20.31 10.77
C LEU A 421 -2.05 -18.95 10.08
N LEU A 422 -3.01 -18.14 10.56
CA LEU A 422 -3.24 -16.80 9.98
C LEU A 422 -2.05 -15.87 10.25
N VAL A 423 -1.49 -15.87 11.46
CA VAL A 423 -0.33 -15.02 11.79
C VAL A 423 0.89 -15.44 10.98
N ALA A 424 1.15 -16.75 10.87
CA ALA A 424 2.25 -17.27 10.05
C ALA A 424 2.09 -16.87 8.57
N ALA A 425 0.91 -17.07 7.99
CA ALA A 425 0.62 -16.72 6.61
C ALA A 425 0.69 -15.20 6.36
N MET A 426 0.19 -14.38 7.30
CA MET A 426 0.29 -12.93 7.22
C MET A 426 1.75 -12.44 7.31
N SER A 427 2.56 -13.06 8.17
CA SER A 427 3.98 -12.73 8.30
C SER A 427 4.77 -13.07 7.04
N SER A 428 4.54 -14.25 6.45
CA SER A 428 5.19 -14.64 5.20
C SER A 428 4.81 -13.73 4.03
N ALA A 429 3.50 -13.41 3.90
CA ALA A 429 2.99 -12.52 2.86
C ALA A 429 3.59 -11.12 2.98
N PHE A 430 3.70 -10.60 4.20
CA PHE A 430 4.27 -9.28 4.47
C PHE A 430 5.76 -9.21 4.11
N ASN A 431 6.55 -10.21 4.54
CA ASN A 431 7.99 -10.24 4.29
C ASN A 431 8.29 -10.29 2.79
N ARG A 432 7.61 -11.18 2.05
CA ARG A 432 7.78 -11.33 0.60
C ARG A 432 7.46 -10.03 -0.15
N ARG A 433 6.49 -9.26 0.32
CA ARG A 433 6.07 -8.03 -0.36
C ARG A 433 6.92 -6.82 -0.06
N SER A 434 7.58 -6.78 1.10
CA SER A 434 8.46 -5.67 1.45
C SER A 434 9.58 -5.43 0.40
N GLU A 435 9.98 -6.48 -0.32
CA GLU A 435 11.01 -6.42 -1.36
C GLU A 435 10.55 -5.75 -2.67
N ASP A 436 9.26 -5.84 -3.03
CA ASP A 436 8.71 -5.39 -4.32
C ASP A 436 7.99 -4.03 -4.27
N THR A 437 8.11 -3.31 -3.15
CA THR A 437 7.25 -2.15 -2.86
C THR A 437 7.46 -0.99 -3.84
N VAL A 438 8.72 -0.62 -4.10
CA VAL A 438 9.08 0.51 -4.95
C VAL A 438 8.60 0.36 -6.40
N PRO A 439 8.91 -0.73 -7.13
CA PRO A 439 8.47 -0.86 -8.52
C PRO A 439 6.95 -0.89 -8.65
N ARG A 440 6.24 -1.54 -7.72
CA ARG A 440 4.76 -1.56 -7.72
C ARG A 440 4.17 -0.18 -7.49
N LEU A 441 4.76 0.60 -6.59
CA LEU A 441 4.37 1.98 -6.40
C LEU A 441 4.58 2.81 -7.67
N LEU A 442 5.70 2.62 -8.36
CA LEU A 442 5.95 3.33 -9.61
C LEU A 442 4.97 2.93 -10.70
N ALA A 443 4.65 1.63 -10.83
CA ALA A 443 3.62 1.14 -11.74
C ALA A 443 2.24 1.75 -11.42
N TYR A 444 1.88 1.82 -10.13
CA TYR A 444 0.61 2.44 -9.71
C TYR A 444 0.54 3.94 -10.01
N ARG A 445 1.63 4.68 -9.77
CA ARG A 445 1.71 6.11 -10.13
C ARG A 445 1.67 6.32 -11.63
N ALA A 446 2.34 5.44 -12.38
CA ALA A 446 2.28 5.45 -13.84
C ALA A 446 0.85 5.27 -14.33
N GLN A 447 0.14 4.27 -13.79
CA GLN A 447 -1.27 4.02 -14.13
C GLN A 447 -2.14 5.24 -13.83
N LEU A 448 -2.02 5.80 -12.62
CA LEU A 448 -2.83 6.95 -12.23
C LEU A 448 -2.51 8.20 -13.07
N CYS A 449 -1.24 8.42 -13.43
CA CYS A 449 -0.89 9.46 -14.38
C CYS A 449 -1.53 9.23 -15.75
N ASP A 450 -1.47 8.02 -16.30
CA ASP A 450 -2.08 7.70 -17.60
C ASP A 450 -3.61 7.85 -17.58
N GLU A 451 -4.27 7.39 -16.51
CA GLU A 451 -5.71 7.58 -16.30
C GLU A 451 -6.10 9.06 -16.28
N MET A 452 -5.46 9.86 -15.43
CA MET A 452 -5.72 11.30 -15.35
C MET A 452 -5.46 12.00 -16.70
N GLU A 453 -4.38 11.63 -17.37
CA GLU A 453 -4.01 12.19 -18.67
C GLU A 453 -5.00 11.81 -19.79
N SER A 454 -5.65 10.64 -19.69
CA SER A 454 -6.69 10.23 -20.64
C SER A 454 -8.00 11.02 -20.46
N VAL A 455 -8.30 11.45 -19.23
CA VAL A 455 -9.54 12.14 -18.87
C VAL A 455 -9.46 13.65 -19.09
N LEU A 456 -8.28 14.24 -18.90
CA LEU A 456 -8.13 15.69 -18.97
C LEU A 456 -8.39 16.23 -20.38
N PRO A 457 -9.22 17.28 -20.50
CA PRO A 457 -9.44 17.92 -21.78
C PRO A 457 -8.19 18.70 -22.21
N ASN A 458 -8.01 18.84 -23.52
CA ASN A 458 -6.78 19.40 -24.11
C ASN A 458 -6.46 20.84 -23.65
N TRP A 459 -7.47 21.60 -23.24
CA TRP A 459 -7.30 22.99 -22.78
C TRP A 459 -6.71 23.11 -21.36
N VAL A 460 -6.79 22.05 -20.54
CA VAL A 460 -6.15 22.03 -19.20
C VAL A 460 -4.66 21.70 -19.31
N ILE A 461 -4.27 20.98 -20.36
CA ILE A 461 -2.93 20.44 -20.53
C ILE A 461 -1.99 21.56 -21.00
N GLY A 462 -1.07 21.96 -20.13
CA GLY A 462 -0.04 22.94 -20.45
C GLY A 462 1.16 22.32 -21.21
N PRO A 463 1.90 23.11 -21.99
CA PRO A 463 3.08 22.63 -22.73
C PRO A 463 4.18 22.10 -21.78
N LEU A 464 4.27 22.65 -20.57
CA LEU A 464 5.22 22.23 -19.52
C LEU A 464 4.97 20.81 -18.98
N TRP A 465 3.83 20.19 -19.27
CA TRP A 465 3.49 18.85 -18.74
C TRP A 465 4.15 17.72 -19.53
N HIS A 466 4.50 17.99 -20.79
CA HIS A 466 5.00 17.02 -21.75
C HIS A 466 6.27 17.55 -22.41
N PRO A 467 7.37 17.70 -21.65
CA PRO A 467 8.62 18.14 -22.24
C PRO A 467 9.17 17.07 -23.19
N ARG A 468 9.84 17.53 -24.26
CA ARG A 468 10.46 16.65 -25.25
C ARG A 468 11.64 15.87 -24.64
N TRP A 469 12.41 16.54 -23.78
CA TRP A 469 13.53 15.93 -23.06
C TRP A 469 13.37 16.08 -21.56
N LEU A 470 13.88 15.10 -20.82
CA LEU A 470 13.85 15.12 -19.38
C LEU A 470 15.27 14.94 -18.85
N THR A 471 15.68 15.83 -17.95
CA THR A 471 16.93 15.67 -17.20
C THR A 471 16.68 15.28 -15.76
N VAL A 472 17.60 14.49 -15.22
CA VAL A 472 17.56 13.94 -13.87
C VAL A 472 18.85 14.30 -13.17
N LEU A 473 18.75 14.89 -11.99
CA LEU A 473 19.90 15.15 -11.13
C LEU A 473 19.96 14.09 -10.03
N THR A 474 21.08 13.38 -9.95
CA THR A 474 21.36 12.38 -8.90
C THR A 474 22.61 12.78 -8.11
N ILE A 475 22.76 12.26 -6.89
CA ILE A 475 23.97 12.45 -6.10
C ILE A 475 25.01 11.44 -6.60
N SER A 476 26.23 11.90 -6.87
CA SER A 476 27.29 11.02 -7.35
C SER A 476 27.69 10.01 -6.26
N PRO A 477 27.77 8.71 -6.56
CA PRO A 477 28.18 7.69 -5.60
C PRO A 477 29.64 7.86 -5.16
N SER A 478 30.47 8.59 -5.94
CA SER A 478 31.87 8.85 -5.60
C SER A 478 32.07 10.02 -4.64
N SER A 479 30.99 10.71 -4.23
CA SER A 479 31.11 11.73 -3.20
C SER A 479 31.35 11.04 -1.85
N ASN A 480 32.46 11.38 -1.16
CA ASN A 480 32.86 10.83 0.14
C ASN A 480 31.86 11.10 1.30
N ALA A 481 30.65 11.56 0.99
CA ALA A 481 29.55 11.79 1.92
C ALA A 481 28.78 10.49 2.25
N GLU A 482 29.51 9.38 2.43
CA GLU A 482 28.99 8.04 2.71
C GLU A 482 28.16 7.99 4.02
N ILE A 483 28.33 8.98 4.90
CA ILE A 483 27.81 8.98 6.28
C ILE A 483 26.31 9.37 6.35
N SER A 484 25.75 10.08 5.37
CA SER A 484 24.36 10.58 5.44
C SER A 484 23.41 10.00 4.37
N ILE A 485 23.94 9.38 3.32
CA ILE A 485 23.11 8.76 2.28
C ILE A 485 22.37 7.53 2.83
N GLY A 486 22.92 6.83 3.84
CA GLY A 486 22.25 5.69 4.47
C GLY A 486 20.86 6.01 5.03
N ASN A 487 20.64 7.23 5.52
CA ASN A 487 19.34 7.68 6.04
C ASN A 487 18.36 8.06 4.93
N LEU A 488 18.84 8.64 3.82
CA LEU A 488 18.05 8.95 2.62
C LEU A 488 17.77 7.72 1.75
N SER A 489 18.69 6.76 1.74
CA SER A 489 18.65 5.49 0.99
C SER A 489 17.97 4.35 1.75
N SER A 490 17.54 4.57 2.99
CA SER A 490 16.74 3.59 3.77
C SER A 490 15.44 3.16 3.05
N GLY A 491 15.03 3.87 1.99
CA GLY A 491 13.92 3.50 1.10
C GLY A 491 14.30 2.65 -0.13
N VAL A 492 15.56 2.24 -0.29
CA VAL A 492 16.03 1.43 -1.42
C VAL A 492 16.43 0.05 -0.92
N GLY A 493 15.46 -0.87 -0.92
CA GLY A 493 15.64 -2.26 -0.47
C GLY A 493 16.74 -3.03 -1.23
N THR A 494 17.18 -2.55 -2.39
CA THR A 494 18.26 -3.19 -3.15
C THR A 494 19.65 -2.94 -2.56
N THR A 495 19.90 -1.79 -1.92
CA THR A 495 21.15 -1.53 -1.21
C THR A 495 21.20 -2.32 0.09
N LYS A 496 20.05 -2.45 0.79
CA LYS A 496 19.93 -3.37 1.93
C LYS A 496 20.15 -4.82 1.51
N ARG A 497 19.68 -5.24 0.33
CA ARG A 497 19.95 -6.58 -0.19
C ARG A 497 21.44 -6.78 -0.49
N LYS A 498 22.10 -5.83 -1.17
CA LYS A 498 23.55 -5.90 -1.40
C LYS A 498 24.35 -5.84 -0.09
N LEU A 499 23.87 -5.10 0.91
CA LEU A 499 24.51 -5.02 2.22
C LEU A 499 24.27 -6.30 3.03
N MET A 500 23.06 -6.85 3.03
CA MET A 500 22.77 -8.13 3.69
C MET A 500 23.47 -9.28 2.97
N GLU A 501 23.52 -9.28 1.65
CA GLU A 501 24.25 -10.25 0.85
C GLU A 501 25.76 -10.11 1.08
N ALA A 502 26.29 -8.89 1.14
CA ALA A 502 27.68 -8.64 1.52
C ALA A 502 27.95 -9.05 2.97
N GLN A 503 27.04 -8.79 3.90
CA GLN A 503 27.15 -9.15 5.31
C GLN A 503 27.04 -10.67 5.51
N GLN A 504 26.21 -11.34 4.71
CA GLN A 504 26.04 -12.78 4.72
C GLN A 504 27.22 -13.46 4.05
N ALA A 505 27.75 -12.90 2.96
CA ALA A 505 29.03 -13.28 2.37
C ALA A 505 30.19 -13.06 3.35
N LEU A 506 30.15 -11.98 4.14
CA LEU A 506 31.13 -11.72 5.19
C LEU A 506 31.03 -12.77 6.31
N ARG A 507 29.81 -13.10 6.75
CA ARG A 507 29.58 -14.15 7.75
C ARG A 507 30.11 -15.50 7.29
N THR A 508 29.82 -15.90 6.06
CA THR A 508 30.39 -17.15 5.50
C THR A 508 31.91 -17.09 5.40
N ARG A 509 32.50 -15.93 5.11
CA ARG A 509 33.96 -15.77 5.11
C ARG A 509 34.56 -15.83 6.52
N VAL A 510 33.85 -15.33 7.53
CA VAL A 510 34.27 -15.45 8.92
C VAL A 510 34.19 -16.90 9.39
N GLU A 511 33.10 -17.61 9.07
CA GLU A 511 32.97 -19.05 9.35
C GLU A 511 34.09 -19.87 8.68
N GLU A 512 34.41 -19.56 7.42
CA GLU A 512 35.52 -20.21 6.70
C GLU A 512 36.89 -19.89 7.32
N LEU A 513 37.12 -18.65 7.76
CA LEU A 513 38.34 -18.25 8.46
C LEU A 513 38.46 -18.91 9.84
N GLU A 514 37.36 -19.06 10.57
CA GLU A 514 37.34 -19.77 11.85
C GLU A 514 37.73 -21.24 11.68
N GLU A 515 37.21 -21.93 10.65
CA GLU A 515 37.64 -23.28 10.31
C GLU A 515 39.14 -23.37 9.98
N GLN A 516 39.68 -22.39 9.23
CA GLN A 516 41.11 -22.35 8.91
C GLN A 516 41.99 -22.16 10.16
N VAL A 517 41.55 -21.32 11.10
CA VAL A 517 42.26 -21.09 12.37
C VAL A 517 42.26 -22.36 13.23
N ILE A 518 41.14 -23.08 13.32
CA ILE A 518 41.06 -24.35 14.04
C ILE A 518 42.03 -25.38 13.45
N GLN A 519 42.06 -25.52 12.11
CA GLN A 519 43.01 -26.43 11.45
C GLN A 519 44.48 -26.06 11.69
N LEU A 520 44.80 -24.76 11.72
CA LEU A 520 46.14 -24.27 12.04
C LEU A 520 46.52 -24.59 13.49
N HIS A 521 45.58 -24.44 14.43
CA HIS A 521 45.78 -24.79 15.83
C HIS A 521 46.04 -26.29 16.01
N ASP A 522 45.29 -27.15 15.31
CA ASP A 522 45.49 -28.61 15.33
C ASP A 522 46.85 -29.03 14.74
N LYS A 523 47.30 -28.36 13.68
CA LYS A 523 48.65 -28.60 13.13
C LYS A 523 49.73 -28.16 14.10
N LEU A 524 49.56 -27.00 14.73
CA LEU A 524 50.51 -26.46 15.70
C LEU A 524 50.60 -27.36 16.94
N SER A 525 49.47 -27.89 17.43
CA SER A 525 49.43 -28.82 18.56
C SER A 525 50.10 -30.15 18.22
N MET A 526 49.94 -30.66 16.99
CA MET A 526 50.69 -31.83 16.51
C MET A 526 52.20 -31.57 16.49
N VAL A 527 52.64 -30.42 15.96
CA VAL A 527 54.07 -30.06 15.93
C VAL A 527 54.62 -29.87 17.35
N ALA A 528 53.86 -29.24 18.24
CA ALA A 528 54.24 -29.09 19.64
C ALA A 528 54.36 -30.45 20.35
N GLY A 529 53.45 -31.38 20.08
CA GLY A 529 53.51 -32.76 20.58
C GLY A 529 54.73 -33.51 20.06
N LEU A 530 55.05 -33.38 18.77
CA LEU A 530 56.26 -33.97 18.17
C LEU A 530 57.53 -33.36 18.76
N LEU A 531 57.57 -32.04 19.00
CA LEU A 531 58.69 -31.38 19.66
C LEU A 531 58.86 -31.83 21.11
N GLN A 532 57.78 -32.00 21.87
CA GLN A 532 57.85 -32.55 23.22
C GLN A 532 58.37 -33.99 23.25
N GLN A 533 58.00 -34.81 22.26
CA GLN A 533 58.54 -36.16 22.11
C GLN A 533 60.00 -36.18 21.63
N ALA A 534 60.41 -35.18 20.84
CA ALA A 534 61.76 -35.03 20.32
C ALA A 534 62.75 -34.35 21.29
N VAL A 535 62.33 -34.01 22.51
CA VAL A 535 63.22 -33.59 23.61
C VAL A 535 63.43 -34.75 24.60
N PRO A 536 64.26 -35.76 24.28
CA PRO A 536 64.73 -36.71 25.28
C PRO A 536 65.87 -36.08 26.08
N LEU A 537 65.61 -35.84 27.36
CA LEU A 537 66.53 -36.12 28.47
C LEU A 537 68.01 -35.76 28.25
N SER A 538 68.33 -34.46 28.34
CA SER A 538 69.63 -34.01 28.86
C SER A 538 69.46 -33.57 30.32
N GLN A 539 69.03 -34.50 31.18
CA GLN A 539 69.22 -34.40 32.62
C GLN A 539 69.86 -35.68 33.13
N ALA A 540 71.18 -35.77 32.91
CA ALA A 540 72.07 -36.57 33.72
C ALA A 540 73.14 -35.62 34.27
N GLY A 541 73.05 -35.33 35.57
CA GLY A 541 74.18 -34.88 36.38
C GLY A 541 74.29 -33.37 36.63
N LYS A 542 73.70 -32.91 37.73
CA LYS A 542 74.50 -32.42 38.87
C LYS A 542 73.60 -32.10 40.07
N GLU A 543 73.68 -32.99 41.05
CA GLU A 543 73.46 -32.67 42.46
C GLU A 543 74.41 -31.56 42.90
N GLY A 544 73.93 -30.64 43.73
CA GLY A 544 74.73 -29.53 44.25
C GLY A 544 73.96 -28.58 45.16
N SER A 545 73.59 -29.08 46.33
CA SER A 545 73.49 -28.39 47.64
C SER A 545 73.58 -26.86 47.68
N GLY A 546 72.58 -26.21 48.30
CA GLY A 546 72.75 -24.84 48.82
C GLY A 546 71.45 -24.15 49.25
N ALA A 547 71.22 -24.10 50.55
CA ALA A 547 70.15 -23.34 51.21
C ALA A 547 70.28 -21.82 51.02
N HIS A 548 69.15 -21.10 50.86
CA HIS A 548 68.73 -20.03 51.78
C HIS A 548 67.41 -19.34 51.36
N GLN A 549 66.51 -19.28 52.33
CA GLN A 549 65.53 -18.24 52.66
C GLN A 549 65.50 -16.91 51.86
N SER A 550 64.26 -16.44 51.70
CA SER A 550 63.78 -15.05 51.90
C SER A 550 63.40 -14.23 50.66
N GLY A 551 62.09 -13.97 50.53
CA GLY A 551 61.61 -12.59 50.61
C GLY A 551 60.96 -11.97 49.36
N GLY A 552 59.66 -11.67 49.48
CA GLY A 552 59.02 -10.45 48.94
C GLY A 552 58.47 -10.56 47.51
N LEU A 553 57.15 -10.63 47.33
CA LEU A 553 56.25 -9.45 47.16
C LEU A 553 56.56 -8.63 45.90
N ASN A 554 55.75 -8.76 44.85
CA ASN A 554 54.66 -7.81 44.61
C ASN A 554 53.81 -8.17 43.39
N ALA A 555 52.51 -8.05 43.62
CA ALA A 555 51.45 -8.03 42.63
C ALA A 555 51.59 -6.84 41.68
N VAL A 556 51.28 -7.04 40.40
CA VAL A 556 50.74 -5.97 39.55
C VAL A 556 49.58 -6.54 38.76
N ASN A 557 48.43 -6.01 39.15
CA ASN A 557 47.14 -6.01 38.47
C ASN A 557 47.21 -5.01 37.31
N THR A 558 46.76 -5.35 36.11
CA THR A 558 46.23 -4.36 35.16
C THR A 558 45.15 -4.97 34.30
N THR A 559 43.93 -4.57 34.63
CA THR A 559 42.73 -4.42 33.80
C THR A 559 42.92 -3.43 32.65
N GLY A 560 42.09 -3.54 31.60
CA GLY A 560 41.91 -2.61 30.47
C GLY A 560 42.38 -3.23 29.15
N ASP A 561 41.61 -3.35 28.07
CA ASP A 561 40.31 -2.77 27.70
C ASP A 561 39.46 -3.82 26.95
#